data_AF-A0A7S1DYP6-F1
#
_entry.id   AF-A0A7S1DYP6-F1
#
_cell.length_a   1.000
_cell.length_b   1.000
_cell.length_c   1.000
_cell.angle_alpha   90.00
_cell.angle_beta   90.00
_cell.angle_gamma   90.00
#
_symmetry.space_group_name_H-M   'P 1'
#
loop_
_entity.id
_entity.type
_entity.pdbx_description
1 polymer ?
#
loop_
_entity_poly.entity_id
_entity_poly.type
_entity_poly.pdbx_seq_one_letter_code
_entity_poly.pdbx_strand_id
1 'polypeptide(L)'
;MRWRGTAPVLLHIAVILLLLPVPSRSLWTCGSDADCDYEGCSDVDGSYGCRLFLCGHGFAGVCAGPPSCSSGTSSPNGRVKPESCTTCSAGKYSEANWETCKECSPGEYSEVGSSSCTSCAAGTYSQTPTATCDLCGAGTYSSSSATACTECRAGSYASQAGTASCTKCARGKYSASIGAVDESTCIQCPPGWFSSEGSSSCRVCEAGTYAPVQGSPDCSPCEQGTFSRQSKSTTCAVCEPGTFSPVSATVCLECSAGSFAAQSGSPECSPCSAGSYSRQSKATSCTACLAGTHTGSGSSACTPCEAGTFSAMVGATSAAACTKCSKGKYSGAEGADSEEKCRTCPAASLCLYEGQTSPDTVGFWFTLCTALVAGGFFKTHNP
;
A
#
# COMPACT_ATOMS: atom_id res chain seq x y z
N MET A 1 -17.60 -41.65 42.76
CA MET A 1 -18.08 -42.78 43.59
C MET A 1 -17.98 -44.03 42.75
N ARG A 2 -17.18 -44.99 43.24
CA ARG A 2 -17.01 -46.35 42.70
C ARG A 2 -18.23 -47.22 43.07
N TRP A 3 -18.24 -48.40 42.47
CA TRP A 3 -18.92 -49.67 42.83
C TRP A 3 -20.19 -49.97 42.06
N ARG A 4 -20.50 -51.20 41.66
CA ARG A 4 -19.81 -52.49 41.40
C ARG A 4 -20.98 -53.50 41.28
N GLY A 5 -20.74 -54.61 40.60
CA GLY A 5 -21.40 -55.89 40.92
C GLY A 5 -22.43 -56.32 39.88
N THR A 6 -22.13 -57.25 38.97
CA THR A 6 -22.09 -58.73 39.11
C THR A 6 -23.45 -59.38 39.39
N ALA A 7 -23.95 -60.19 38.44
CA ALA A 7 -24.68 -61.47 38.59
C ALA A 7 -25.28 -61.91 37.21
N PRO A 8 -25.81 -63.13 37.01
CA PRO A 8 -25.12 -64.42 37.04
C PRO A 8 -25.59 -65.46 35.96
N VAL A 9 -24.83 -66.55 35.78
CA VAL A 9 -25.23 -67.99 35.78
C VAL A 9 -26.25 -68.56 34.75
N LEU A 10 -25.72 -69.43 33.88
CA LEU A 10 -26.13 -70.81 33.53
C LEU A 10 -27.61 -71.21 33.32
N LEU A 11 -27.85 -71.74 32.11
CA LEU A 11 -28.28 -73.12 31.80
C LEU A 11 -29.73 -73.58 32.11
N HIS A 12 -30.26 -74.32 31.13
CA HIS A 12 -31.40 -75.26 31.14
C HIS A 12 -32.82 -74.71 30.92
N ILE A 13 -33.29 -74.84 29.68
CA ILE A 13 -34.64 -75.36 29.40
C ILE A 13 -34.52 -76.39 28.26
N ALA A 14 -34.42 -77.67 28.63
CA ALA A 14 -35.01 -78.74 27.86
C ALA A 14 -36.43 -78.93 28.38
N VAL A 15 -37.42 -79.17 27.50
CA VAL A 15 -38.58 -80.06 27.73
C VAL A 15 -39.59 -79.96 26.57
N ILE A 16 -39.66 -81.06 25.83
CA ILE A 16 -40.89 -81.81 25.44
C ILE A 16 -41.74 -81.27 24.27
N LEU A 17 -41.51 -81.94 23.13
CA LEU A 17 -42.50 -82.43 22.16
C LEU A 17 -43.91 -82.64 22.74
N LEU A 18 -44.95 -82.10 22.09
CA LEU A 18 -46.13 -82.87 21.62
C LEU A 18 -47.24 -81.94 21.07
N LEU A 19 -47.64 -82.25 19.83
CA LEU A 19 -49.02 -82.26 19.32
C LEU A 19 -49.65 -81.01 18.64
N LEU A 20 -49.99 -81.24 17.36
CA LEU A 20 -51.04 -80.65 16.50
C LEU A 20 -50.63 -79.50 15.56
N PRO A 21 -51.26 -79.39 14.37
CA PRO A 21 -51.39 -80.39 13.32
C PRO A 21 -50.84 -79.86 11.98
N VAL A 22 -50.46 -80.79 11.09
CA VAL A 22 -50.10 -80.50 9.69
C VAL A 22 -51.33 -79.99 8.93
N PRO A 23 -51.24 -78.87 8.19
CA PRO A 23 -51.95 -78.74 6.93
C PRO A 23 -50.94 -78.92 5.80
N SER A 24 -51.13 -80.01 5.07
CA SER A 24 -50.89 -80.11 3.64
C SER A 24 -49.55 -79.58 3.14
N ARG A 25 -48.54 -80.47 3.15
CA ARG A 25 -47.43 -80.38 2.20
C ARG A 25 -48.00 -80.32 0.78
N SER A 26 -47.94 -79.17 0.14
CA SER A 26 -47.85 -79.10 -1.30
C SER A 26 -46.42 -79.47 -1.68
N LEU A 27 -46.13 -80.78 -1.73
CA LEU A 27 -44.94 -81.30 -2.39
C LEU A 27 -45.04 -80.94 -3.88
N TRP A 28 -44.35 -79.91 -4.31
CA TRP A 28 -44.06 -79.71 -5.72
C TRP A 28 -42.70 -80.34 -5.99
N THR A 29 -42.71 -81.41 -6.78
CA THR A 29 -41.50 -81.93 -7.40
C THR A 29 -41.19 -81.03 -8.59
N CYS A 30 -39.98 -80.47 -8.66
CA CYS A 30 -39.49 -79.90 -9.91
C CYS A 30 -38.96 -81.04 -10.77
N GLY A 31 -39.51 -81.18 -11.97
CA GLY A 31 -38.92 -81.95 -13.06
C GLY A 31 -37.57 -81.36 -13.45
N SER A 32 -36.73 -82.20 -14.03
CA SER A 32 -35.28 -82.04 -14.16
C SER A 32 -34.77 -80.92 -15.09
N ASP A 33 -35.54 -79.92 -15.46
CA ASP A 33 -35.09 -78.83 -16.36
C ASP A 33 -35.82 -77.51 -16.06
N ALA A 34 -35.52 -76.86 -14.94
CA ALA A 34 -36.04 -75.54 -14.62
C ALA A 34 -34.89 -74.56 -14.33
N ASP A 35 -34.56 -73.76 -15.35
CA ASP A 35 -33.91 -72.46 -15.20
C ASP A 35 -34.73 -71.63 -14.19
N CYS A 36 -34.06 -71.08 -13.18
CA CYS A 36 -34.66 -70.21 -12.19
C CYS A 36 -35.08 -68.87 -12.83
N ASP A 37 -36.28 -68.80 -13.41
CA ASP A 37 -36.88 -67.53 -13.78
C ASP A 37 -37.36 -66.76 -12.53
N TYR A 38 -36.97 -65.48 -12.49
CA TYR A 38 -37.02 -64.57 -11.35
C TYR A 38 -38.42 -64.01 -11.04
N GLU A 39 -39.51 -64.62 -11.52
CA GLU A 39 -40.87 -64.07 -11.36
C GLU A 39 -41.56 -64.39 -10.01
N GLY A 40 -40.85 -65.04 -9.08
CA GLY A 40 -41.45 -65.55 -7.83
C GLY A 40 -41.11 -64.79 -6.53
N CYS A 41 -40.58 -63.57 -6.57
CA CYS A 41 -40.26 -62.81 -5.35
C CYS A 41 -41.06 -61.50 -5.28
N SER A 42 -42.36 -61.61 -4.99
CA SER A 42 -43.19 -60.49 -4.56
C SER A 42 -44.07 -60.94 -3.40
N ASP A 43 -43.95 -60.26 -2.25
CA ASP A 43 -45.00 -60.21 -1.23
C ASP A 43 -45.09 -58.77 -0.68
N VAL A 44 -46.29 -58.44 -0.19
CA VAL A 44 -46.97 -57.14 -0.35
C VAL A 44 -46.48 -56.00 0.58
N ASP A 45 -45.56 -56.20 1.53
CA ASP A 45 -45.32 -55.19 2.59
C ASP A 45 -43.85 -54.80 2.87
N GLY A 46 -43.03 -54.63 1.84
CA GLY A 46 -41.89 -53.68 1.87
C GLY A 46 -40.87 -53.78 3.03
N SER A 47 -40.62 -54.95 3.62
CA SER A 47 -39.58 -55.16 4.64
C SER A 47 -38.73 -56.39 4.32
N TYR A 48 -37.43 -56.17 4.10
CA TYR A 48 -36.47 -57.22 3.72
C TYR A 48 -36.10 -58.09 4.93
N GLY A 49 -36.43 -59.38 4.88
CA GLY A 49 -35.97 -60.38 5.83
C GLY A 49 -35.61 -61.70 5.13
N CYS A 50 -34.37 -62.16 5.29
CA CYS A 50 -33.90 -63.44 4.77
C CYS A 50 -34.64 -64.61 5.44
N ARG A 51 -35.40 -65.42 4.68
CA ARG A 51 -35.73 -66.78 5.09
C ARG A 51 -34.59 -67.72 4.67
N LEU A 52 -33.93 -68.28 5.67
CA LEU A 52 -32.82 -69.23 5.52
C LEU A 52 -33.31 -70.51 4.82
N PHE A 53 -32.92 -70.71 3.55
CA PHE A 53 -33.10 -71.99 2.87
C PHE A 53 -31.84 -72.84 3.06
N LEU A 54 -31.96 -73.95 3.80
CA LEU A 54 -30.96 -75.01 3.84
C LEU A 54 -31.13 -75.88 2.59
N CYS A 55 -30.40 -75.59 1.52
CA CYS A 55 -30.10 -76.59 0.51
C CYS A 55 -28.86 -77.37 0.95
N GLY A 56 -29.03 -78.67 1.18
CA GLY A 56 -27.93 -79.60 1.39
C GLY A 56 -27.20 -79.81 0.08
N HIS A 57 -26.27 -78.90 -0.26
CA HIS A 57 -25.07 -79.08 -1.09
C HIS A 57 -24.44 -77.71 -1.33
N GLY A 58 -23.60 -77.26 -0.38
CA GLY A 58 -22.30 -76.65 -0.70
C GLY A 58 -22.18 -75.31 -1.41
N PHE A 59 -23.23 -74.53 -1.69
CA PHE A 59 -23.05 -73.15 -2.18
C PHE A 59 -24.03 -72.17 -1.52
N ALA A 60 -23.50 -71.29 -0.68
CA ALA A 60 -24.18 -70.08 -0.26
C ALA A 60 -24.24 -69.12 -1.46
N GLY A 61 -25.29 -69.21 -2.27
CA GLY A 61 -25.61 -68.21 -3.28
C GLY A 61 -26.12 -66.95 -2.57
N VAL A 62 -25.39 -65.84 -2.74
CA VAL A 62 -25.86 -64.51 -2.35
C VAL A 62 -26.96 -64.12 -3.33
N CYS A 63 -28.18 -63.84 -2.85
CA CYS A 63 -29.22 -63.23 -3.67
C CYS A 63 -28.73 -61.84 -4.12
N ALA A 64 -28.38 -61.69 -5.40
CA ALA A 64 -28.22 -60.38 -6.00
C ALA A 64 -29.57 -59.65 -5.94
N GLY A 65 -29.54 -58.37 -5.56
CA GLY A 65 -30.73 -57.52 -5.55
C GLY A 65 -31.42 -57.45 -6.92
N PRO A 66 -32.61 -56.83 -7.01
CA PRO A 66 -33.38 -56.74 -8.25
C PRO A 66 -32.52 -56.20 -9.41
N PRO A 67 -32.71 -56.70 -10.66
CA PRO A 67 -31.95 -56.21 -11.81
C PRO A 67 -32.23 -54.74 -12.03
N SER A 68 -31.17 -53.96 -11.92
CA SER A 68 -31.21 -52.50 -11.84
C SER A 68 -30.08 -51.95 -12.68
N CYS A 69 -30.37 -50.91 -13.46
CA CYS A 69 -29.34 -50.19 -14.20
C CYS A 69 -28.35 -49.54 -13.23
N SER A 70 -27.06 -49.82 -13.42
CA SER A 70 -25.98 -49.18 -12.69
C SER A 70 -25.91 -47.70 -13.04
N SER A 71 -25.34 -46.89 -12.14
CA SER A 71 -25.06 -45.48 -12.42
C SER A 71 -24.30 -45.31 -13.73
N GLY A 72 -24.66 -44.31 -14.54
CA GLY A 72 -24.15 -44.11 -15.90
C GLY A 72 -24.93 -44.83 -17.01
N THR A 73 -25.98 -45.58 -16.66
CA THR A 73 -26.90 -46.22 -17.62
C THR A 73 -28.36 -45.87 -17.27
N SER A 74 -29.27 -45.92 -18.24
CA SER A 74 -30.71 -45.68 -18.02
C SER A 74 -31.59 -46.66 -18.79
N SER A 75 -32.83 -46.85 -18.33
CA SER A 75 -33.85 -47.65 -19.02
C SER A 75 -35.24 -47.03 -18.87
N PRO A 76 -35.93 -46.66 -19.97
CA PRO A 76 -37.22 -45.97 -19.93
C PRO A 76 -38.36 -46.70 -19.19
N ASN A 77 -38.21 -48.00 -18.90
CA ASN A 77 -39.25 -48.84 -18.30
C ASN A 77 -38.92 -49.31 -16.86
N GLY A 78 -37.86 -48.79 -16.23
CA GLY A 78 -37.43 -49.28 -14.91
C GLY A 78 -37.00 -50.76 -14.92
N ARG A 79 -36.68 -51.32 -13.73
CA ARG A 79 -36.10 -52.67 -13.45
C ARG A 79 -36.16 -53.67 -14.61
N VAL A 80 -35.11 -53.69 -15.42
CA VAL A 80 -34.91 -54.62 -16.53
C VAL A 80 -33.54 -55.28 -16.41
N LYS A 81 -33.36 -56.45 -17.04
CA LYS A 81 -32.08 -57.20 -17.03
C LYS A 81 -30.91 -56.25 -17.39
N PRO A 82 -29.72 -56.39 -16.78
CA PRO A 82 -28.58 -55.48 -17.00
C PRO A 82 -28.24 -55.23 -18.48
N GLU A 83 -28.52 -56.21 -19.35
CA GLU A 83 -28.31 -56.20 -20.80
C GLU A 83 -29.21 -55.21 -21.58
N SER A 84 -30.25 -54.67 -20.95
CA SER A 84 -31.21 -53.74 -21.57
C SER A 84 -31.02 -52.28 -21.14
N CYS A 85 -30.04 -52.02 -20.27
CA CYS A 85 -29.67 -50.67 -19.86
C CYS A 85 -28.85 -50.01 -20.96
N THR A 86 -29.24 -48.79 -21.35
CA THR A 86 -28.50 -48.01 -22.35
C THR A 86 -27.55 -47.06 -21.64
N THR A 87 -26.27 -47.07 -22.03
CA THR A 87 -25.26 -46.16 -21.50
C THR A 87 -25.61 -44.70 -21.82
N CYS A 88 -25.50 -43.82 -20.84
CA CYS A 88 -25.69 -42.41 -21.07
C CYS A 88 -24.61 -41.88 -22.02
N SER A 89 -25.04 -41.24 -23.10
CA SER A 89 -24.14 -40.54 -24.01
C SER A 89 -23.41 -39.42 -23.29
N ALA A 90 -22.27 -39.00 -23.85
CA ALA A 90 -21.51 -37.87 -23.33
C ALA A 90 -22.39 -36.61 -23.12
N GLY A 91 -22.06 -35.82 -22.09
CA GLY A 91 -22.85 -34.67 -21.66
C GLY A 91 -24.12 -35.05 -20.88
N LYS A 92 -24.39 -36.34 -20.65
CA LYS A 92 -25.48 -36.82 -19.81
C LYS A 92 -24.96 -37.70 -18.68
N TYR A 93 -25.73 -37.80 -17.61
CA TYR A 93 -25.42 -38.65 -16.47
C TYR A 93 -26.67 -39.31 -15.91
N SER A 94 -26.49 -40.38 -15.15
CA SER A 94 -27.57 -41.02 -14.41
C SER A 94 -27.07 -41.66 -13.11
N GLU A 95 -27.88 -41.57 -12.06
CA GLU A 95 -27.67 -42.37 -10.86
C GLU A 95 -28.25 -43.77 -11.04
N ALA A 96 -27.96 -44.68 -10.11
CA ALA A 96 -28.50 -46.03 -10.15
C ALA A 96 -30.04 -45.99 -10.19
N ASN A 97 -30.64 -46.81 -11.07
CA ASN A 97 -32.10 -46.93 -11.27
C ASN A 97 -32.81 -45.75 -11.95
N TRP A 98 -32.10 -44.84 -12.61
CA TRP A 98 -32.77 -43.77 -13.37
C TRP A 98 -33.40 -44.28 -14.67
N GLU A 99 -34.60 -43.77 -14.97
CA GLU A 99 -35.34 -44.12 -16.17
C GLU A 99 -34.81 -43.40 -17.42
N THR A 100 -34.20 -42.22 -17.24
CA THR A 100 -33.64 -41.41 -18.32
C THR A 100 -32.32 -40.77 -17.89
N CYS A 101 -31.41 -40.56 -18.85
CA CYS A 101 -30.19 -39.80 -18.62
C CYS A 101 -30.52 -38.30 -18.56
N LYS A 102 -30.05 -37.61 -17.52
CA LYS A 102 -30.18 -36.15 -17.39
C LYS A 102 -28.98 -35.46 -18.03
N GLU A 103 -29.23 -34.32 -18.65
CA GLU A 103 -28.19 -33.48 -19.25
C GLU A 103 -27.40 -32.73 -18.17
N CYS A 104 -26.10 -32.58 -18.40
CA CYS A 104 -25.25 -31.72 -17.59
C CYS A 104 -25.59 -30.24 -17.81
N SER A 105 -25.42 -29.44 -16.77
CA SER A 105 -25.66 -28.00 -16.87
C SER A 105 -24.55 -27.33 -17.68
N PRO A 106 -24.80 -26.16 -18.31
CA PRO A 106 -23.73 -25.37 -18.90
C PRO A 106 -22.60 -25.11 -17.88
N GLY A 107 -21.36 -25.21 -18.32
CA GLY A 107 -20.18 -25.17 -17.45
C GLY A 107 -19.80 -26.52 -16.82
N GLU A 108 -20.49 -27.59 -17.17
CA GLU A 108 -20.16 -28.96 -16.76
C GLU A 108 -20.02 -29.89 -18.00
N TYR A 109 -19.37 -31.03 -17.78
CA TYR A 109 -19.17 -32.09 -18.78
C TYR A 109 -19.31 -33.48 -18.14
N SER A 110 -19.58 -34.49 -18.96
CA SER A 110 -19.54 -35.89 -18.53
C SER A 110 -19.11 -36.80 -19.68
N GLU A 111 -18.22 -37.74 -19.37
CA GLU A 111 -17.84 -38.78 -20.31
C GLU A 111 -18.99 -39.80 -20.50
N VAL A 112 -18.89 -40.62 -21.54
CA VAL A 112 -19.88 -41.68 -21.80
C VAL A 112 -19.97 -42.62 -20.59
N GLY A 113 -21.20 -42.84 -20.09
CA GLY A 113 -21.43 -43.70 -18.94
C GLY A 113 -21.11 -43.08 -17.59
N SER A 114 -21.02 -41.75 -17.48
CA SER A 114 -20.77 -41.09 -16.20
C SER A 114 -21.98 -41.13 -15.26
N SER A 115 -21.71 -41.32 -13.98
CA SER A 115 -22.71 -41.25 -12.89
C SER A 115 -22.99 -39.82 -12.40
N SER A 116 -22.17 -38.84 -12.80
CA SER A 116 -22.27 -37.45 -12.37
C SER A 116 -21.64 -36.49 -13.39
N CYS A 117 -22.04 -35.22 -13.34
CA CYS A 117 -21.38 -34.17 -14.11
C CYS A 117 -20.16 -33.61 -13.36
N THR A 118 -19.14 -33.24 -14.12
CA THR A 118 -17.92 -32.61 -13.60
C THR A 118 -17.86 -31.17 -14.09
N SER A 119 -17.56 -30.24 -13.20
CA SER A 119 -17.38 -28.82 -13.57
C SER A 119 -16.18 -28.64 -14.49
N CYS A 120 -16.34 -27.78 -15.50
CA CYS A 120 -15.22 -27.31 -16.30
C CYS A 120 -14.17 -26.64 -15.40
N ALA A 121 -12.91 -27.03 -15.57
CA ALA A 121 -11.79 -26.38 -14.88
C ALA A 121 -11.60 -24.96 -15.42
N ALA A 122 -10.96 -24.09 -14.62
CA ALA A 122 -10.62 -22.74 -15.07
C ALA A 122 -9.75 -22.79 -16.35
N GLY A 123 -10.01 -21.87 -17.28
CA GLY A 123 -9.42 -21.87 -18.62
C GLY A 123 -10.17 -22.74 -19.64
N THR A 124 -11.21 -23.46 -19.22
CA THR A 124 -12.12 -24.19 -20.12
C THR A 124 -13.57 -23.71 -19.96
N TYR A 125 -14.42 -24.01 -20.93
CA TYR A 125 -15.84 -23.67 -20.88
C TYR A 125 -16.70 -24.73 -21.57
N SER A 126 -18.00 -24.70 -21.28
CA SER A 126 -18.99 -25.57 -21.93
C SER A 126 -20.32 -24.82 -22.05
N GLN A 127 -20.76 -24.53 -23.28
CA GLN A 127 -22.06 -23.90 -23.54
C GLN A 127 -23.19 -24.92 -23.61
N THR A 128 -22.89 -26.12 -24.08
CA THR A 128 -23.85 -27.20 -24.32
C THR A 128 -23.33 -28.50 -23.71
N PRO A 129 -24.20 -29.45 -23.31
CA PRO A 129 -23.79 -30.73 -22.75
C PRO A 129 -22.77 -31.43 -23.66
N THR A 130 -21.60 -31.76 -23.12
CA THR A 130 -20.45 -32.24 -23.91
C THR A 130 -19.65 -33.32 -23.15
N ALA A 131 -18.84 -34.06 -23.89
CA ALA A 131 -17.90 -35.05 -23.36
C ALA A 131 -16.71 -34.42 -22.63
N THR A 132 -16.33 -33.22 -23.02
CA THR A 132 -15.13 -32.50 -22.54
C THR A 132 -15.35 -31.00 -22.67
N CYS A 133 -14.76 -30.20 -21.79
CA CYS A 133 -14.81 -28.75 -21.91
C CYS A 133 -13.87 -28.23 -23.00
N ASP A 134 -14.30 -27.18 -23.69
CA ASP A 134 -13.51 -26.50 -24.71
C ASP A 134 -12.50 -25.55 -24.07
N LEU A 135 -11.30 -25.44 -24.64
CA LEU A 135 -10.28 -24.52 -24.17
C LEU A 135 -10.62 -23.08 -24.56
N CYS A 136 -10.43 -22.15 -23.63
CA CYS A 136 -10.41 -20.73 -23.98
C CYS A 136 -9.19 -20.43 -24.87
N GLY A 137 -9.43 -19.80 -26.02
CA GLY A 137 -8.36 -19.39 -26.94
C GLY A 137 -7.44 -18.32 -26.33
N ALA A 138 -6.29 -18.09 -26.97
CA ALA A 138 -5.40 -16.99 -26.59
C ALA A 138 -6.15 -15.65 -26.56
N GLY A 139 -5.77 -14.77 -25.64
CA GLY A 139 -6.44 -13.50 -25.38
C GLY A 139 -7.71 -13.62 -24.56
N THR A 140 -8.10 -14.83 -24.15
CA THR A 140 -9.29 -15.06 -23.31
C THR A 140 -8.98 -15.95 -22.11
N TYR A 141 -9.83 -15.87 -21.08
CA TYR A 141 -9.73 -16.68 -19.87
C TYR A 141 -11.12 -17.06 -19.34
N SER A 142 -11.18 -18.03 -18.44
CA SER A 142 -12.42 -18.39 -17.76
C SER A 142 -12.18 -18.88 -16.33
N SER A 143 -13.15 -18.65 -15.46
CA SER A 143 -13.19 -19.27 -14.13
C SER A 143 -13.70 -20.71 -14.21
N SER A 144 -13.64 -21.45 -13.10
CA SER A 144 -14.30 -22.76 -13.00
C SER A 144 -15.80 -22.66 -13.31
N SER A 145 -16.36 -23.72 -13.90
CA SER A 145 -17.76 -23.81 -14.31
C SER A 145 -18.21 -22.71 -15.28
N ALA A 146 -17.29 -22.19 -16.10
CA ALA A 146 -17.63 -21.16 -17.06
C ALA A 146 -18.41 -21.71 -18.25
N THR A 147 -19.39 -20.92 -18.69
CA THR A 147 -20.18 -21.20 -19.89
C THR A 147 -19.59 -20.54 -21.13
N ALA A 148 -18.72 -19.54 -20.97
CA ALA A 148 -18.03 -18.88 -22.07
C ALA A 148 -16.68 -18.30 -21.61
N CYS A 149 -15.80 -17.99 -22.56
CA CYS A 149 -14.55 -17.31 -22.29
C CYS A 149 -14.74 -15.80 -22.23
N THR A 150 -13.96 -15.15 -21.36
CA THR A 150 -13.92 -13.70 -21.18
C THR A 150 -12.62 -13.17 -21.77
N GLU A 151 -12.67 -12.09 -22.55
CA GLU A 151 -11.48 -11.45 -23.10
C GLU A 151 -10.61 -10.80 -22.02
N CYS A 152 -9.30 -10.83 -22.22
CA CYS A 152 -8.37 -10.07 -21.40
C CYS A 152 -8.65 -8.59 -21.54
N ARG A 153 -8.89 -7.90 -20.42
CA ARG A 153 -9.07 -6.46 -20.42
C ARG A 153 -7.76 -5.76 -20.80
N ALA A 154 -7.88 -4.52 -21.28
CA ALA A 154 -6.75 -3.64 -21.52
C ALA A 154 -5.81 -3.60 -20.30
N GLY A 155 -4.50 -3.68 -20.57
CA GLY A 155 -3.45 -3.82 -19.56
C GLY A 155 -3.07 -5.26 -19.24
N SER A 156 -3.72 -6.26 -19.87
CA SER A 156 -3.42 -7.68 -19.66
C SER A 156 -3.48 -8.47 -20.96
N TYR A 157 -2.81 -9.63 -20.99
CA TYR A 157 -2.77 -10.53 -22.13
C TYR A 157 -2.84 -12.01 -21.69
N ALA A 158 -3.17 -12.92 -22.60
CA ALA A 158 -3.09 -14.36 -22.38
C ALA A 158 -2.51 -15.04 -23.62
N SER A 159 -1.29 -15.58 -23.51
CA SER A 159 -0.57 -16.16 -24.64
C SER A 159 -0.88 -17.62 -24.92
N GLN A 160 -1.44 -18.33 -23.94
CA GLN A 160 -1.76 -19.74 -24.06
C GLN A 160 -3.26 -19.96 -24.04
N ALA A 161 -3.72 -20.90 -24.87
CA ALA A 161 -5.08 -21.41 -24.73
C ALA A 161 -5.20 -22.18 -23.40
N GLY A 162 -6.40 -22.21 -22.82
CA GLY A 162 -6.62 -22.84 -21.51
C GLY A 162 -6.21 -21.98 -20.31
N THR A 163 -6.00 -20.68 -20.50
CA THR A 163 -5.54 -19.79 -19.43
C THR A 163 -6.67 -19.49 -18.44
N ALA A 164 -6.43 -19.73 -17.16
CA ALA A 164 -7.40 -19.44 -16.08
C ALA A 164 -7.50 -17.95 -15.72
N SER A 165 -6.48 -17.15 -16.01
CA SER A 165 -6.46 -15.70 -15.77
C SER A 165 -5.43 -15.01 -16.66
N CYS A 166 -5.76 -13.83 -17.17
CA CYS A 166 -4.82 -13.03 -17.96
C CYS A 166 -3.62 -12.56 -17.13
N THR A 167 -2.47 -12.51 -17.78
CA THR A 167 -1.22 -11.94 -17.27
C THR A 167 -1.24 -10.43 -17.46
N LYS A 168 -0.98 -9.68 -16.40
CA LYS A 168 -0.92 -8.21 -16.47
C LYS A 168 0.37 -7.76 -17.15
N CYS A 169 0.30 -6.65 -17.88
CA CYS A 169 1.49 -5.93 -18.29
C CYS A 169 2.26 -5.47 -17.04
N ALA A 170 3.58 -5.68 -17.06
CA ALA A 170 4.47 -5.24 -16.00
C ALA A 170 4.40 -3.72 -15.80
N ARG A 171 4.79 -3.26 -14.62
CA ARG A 171 4.91 -1.83 -14.26
C ARG A 171 5.78 -1.11 -15.29
N GLY A 172 5.42 0.13 -15.62
CA GLY A 172 6.07 0.91 -16.68
C GLY A 172 5.66 0.51 -18.10
N LYS A 173 4.85 -0.55 -18.29
CA LYS A 173 4.19 -0.87 -19.55
C LYS A 173 2.69 -0.67 -19.47
N TYR A 174 2.03 -0.51 -20.61
CA TYR A 174 0.58 -0.46 -20.74
C TYR A 174 0.14 -1.20 -21.99
N SER A 175 -1.12 -1.65 -22.03
CA SER A 175 -1.74 -2.18 -23.25
C SER A 175 -3.15 -1.61 -23.39
N ALA A 176 -3.44 -0.94 -24.50
CA ALA A 176 -4.77 -0.43 -24.77
C ALA A 176 -5.71 -1.49 -25.39
N SER A 177 -5.16 -2.63 -25.81
CA SER A 177 -5.88 -3.68 -26.53
C SER A 177 -6.66 -4.58 -25.57
N ILE A 178 -7.92 -4.84 -25.92
CA ILE A 178 -8.74 -5.90 -25.32
C ILE A 178 -8.45 -7.20 -26.08
N GLY A 179 -8.42 -8.34 -25.39
CA GLY A 179 -8.14 -9.65 -25.98
C GLY A 179 -6.68 -9.83 -26.39
N ALA A 180 -5.74 -9.14 -25.74
CA ALA A 180 -4.34 -9.22 -26.11
C ALA A 180 -3.78 -10.64 -25.94
N VAL A 181 -3.07 -11.13 -26.96
CA VAL A 181 -2.57 -12.51 -27.02
C VAL A 181 -1.09 -12.64 -26.66
N ASP A 182 -0.37 -11.53 -26.46
CA ASP A 182 1.09 -11.59 -26.27
C ASP A 182 1.62 -10.39 -25.49
N GLU A 183 2.76 -10.56 -24.80
CA GLU A 183 3.41 -9.50 -24.03
C GLU A 183 3.90 -8.35 -24.91
N SER A 184 4.16 -8.59 -26.20
CA SER A 184 4.54 -7.53 -27.16
C SER A 184 3.50 -6.41 -27.27
N THR A 185 2.24 -6.66 -26.88
CA THR A 185 1.19 -5.63 -26.78
C THR A 185 1.38 -4.68 -25.59
N CYS A 186 2.20 -5.05 -24.61
CA CYS A 186 2.57 -4.22 -23.47
C CYS A 186 3.66 -3.23 -23.88
N ILE A 187 3.25 -2.02 -24.24
CA ILE A 187 4.11 -0.93 -24.71
C ILE A 187 4.69 -0.18 -23.50
N GLN A 188 5.99 0.11 -23.51
CA GLN A 188 6.63 0.90 -22.44
C GLN A 188 6.19 2.37 -22.49
N CYS A 189 5.92 2.94 -21.31
CA CYS A 189 5.61 4.36 -21.18
C CYS A 189 6.79 5.23 -21.60
N PRO A 190 6.57 6.31 -22.37
CA PRO A 190 7.64 7.23 -22.75
C PRO A 190 8.23 7.96 -21.52
N PRO A 191 9.46 8.49 -21.61
CA PRO A 191 10.05 9.32 -20.56
C PRO A 191 9.11 10.46 -20.13
N GLY A 192 9.08 10.76 -18.83
CA GLY A 192 8.13 11.69 -18.21
C GLY A 192 6.75 11.09 -17.89
N TRP A 193 6.58 9.79 -18.12
CA TRP A 193 5.36 9.05 -17.83
C TRP A 193 5.65 7.76 -17.07
N PHE A 194 4.62 7.24 -16.40
CA PHE A 194 4.69 6.00 -15.64
C PHE A 194 3.40 5.19 -15.78
N SER A 195 3.45 3.92 -15.40
CA SER A 195 2.25 3.09 -15.28
C SER A 195 2.39 2.03 -14.19
N SER A 196 1.29 1.79 -13.48
CA SER A 196 1.15 0.65 -12.57
C SER A 196 1.00 -0.65 -13.35
N GLU A 197 1.21 -1.78 -12.67
CA GLU A 197 0.95 -3.10 -13.23
C GLU A 197 -0.51 -3.20 -13.72
N GLY A 198 -0.71 -3.76 -14.92
CA GLY A 198 -2.04 -3.94 -15.50
C GLY A 198 -2.70 -2.65 -16.02
N SER A 199 -1.93 -1.59 -16.28
CA SER A 199 -2.49 -0.33 -16.76
C SER A 199 -2.88 -0.39 -18.23
N SER A 200 -4.00 0.24 -18.57
CA SER A 200 -4.46 0.41 -19.96
C SER A 200 -3.89 1.66 -20.65
N SER A 201 -3.23 2.54 -19.90
CA SER A 201 -2.59 3.77 -20.39
C SER A 201 -1.48 4.23 -19.44
N CYS A 202 -0.59 5.08 -19.93
CA CYS A 202 0.41 5.77 -19.11
C CYS A 202 -0.17 7.01 -18.45
N ARG A 203 0.30 7.32 -17.25
CA ARG A 203 0.03 8.57 -16.54
C ARG A 203 1.27 9.47 -16.59
N VAL A 204 1.06 10.78 -16.65
CA VAL A 204 2.16 11.76 -16.64
C VAL A 204 2.78 11.86 -15.25
N CYS A 205 4.07 12.17 -15.20
CA CYS A 205 4.67 12.70 -13.97
C CYS A 205 4.28 14.16 -13.82
N GLU A 206 3.64 14.48 -12.69
CA GLU A 206 3.23 15.84 -12.38
C GLU A 206 4.44 16.72 -11.98
N ALA A 207 4.24 18.04 -11.94
CA ALA A 207 5.27 18.97 -11.50
C ALA A 207 5.82 18.57 -10.11
N GLY A 208 7.12 18.77 -9.91
CA GLY A 208 7.85 18.29 -8.74
C GLY A 208 8.28 16.82 -8.81
N THR A 209 7.89 16.09 -9.85
CA THR A 209 8.34 14.71 -10.11
C THR A 209 8.88 14.55 -11.53
N TYR A 210 9.60 13.47 -11.78
CA TYR A 210 10.17 13.14 -13.08
C TYR A 210 10.26 11.63 -13.32
N ALA A 211 10.31 11.23 -14.58
CA ALA A 211 10.60 9.86 -15.01
C ALA A 211 11.69 9.91 -16.10
N PRO A 212 12.95 9.55 -15.78
CA PRO A 212 14.07 9.83 -16.67
C PRO A 212 14.15 8.90 -17.87
N VAL A 213 13.57 7.72 -17.78
CA VAL A 213 13.72 6.64 -18.77
C VAL A 213 12.37 6.16 -19.27
N GLN A 214 12.39 5.51 -20.43
CA GLN A 214 11.22 4.80 -20.92
C GLN A 214 10.93 3.60 -20.02
N GLY A 215 9.66 3.31 -19.78
CA GLY A 215 9.24 2.20 -18.93
C GLY A 215 9.39 2.46 -17.44
N SER A 216 9.44 3.73 -17.01
CA SER A 216 9.45 4.06 -15.58
C SER A 216 8.22 3.50 -14.88
N PRO A 217 8.38 2.72 -13.80
CA PRO A 217 7.25 2.12 -13.08
C PRO A 217 6.48 3.17 -12.28
N ASP A 218 7.16 4.21 -11.82
CA ASP A 218 6.64 5.29 -10.98
C ASP A 218 7.39 6.60 -11.28
N CYS A 219 6.85 7.73 -10.84
CA CYS A 219 7.53 9.04 -10.92
C CYS A 219 8.39 9.25 -9.68
N SER A 220 9.64 9.63 -9.89
CA SER A 220 10.57 9.98 -8.81
C SER A 220 10.37 11.44 -8.41
N PRO A 221 10.34 11.77 -7.10
CA PRO A 221 10.31 13.15 -6.66
C PRO A 221 11.62 13.86 -7.02
N CYS A 222 11.56 15.16 -7.28
CA CYS A 222 12.76 15.98 -7.33
C CYS A 222 13.38 16.06 -5.93
N GLU A 223 14.65 15.70 -5.81
CA GLU A 223 15.38 15.79 -4.54
C GLU A 223 15.55 17.25 -4.10
N GLN A 224 15.82 17.46 -2.82
CA GLN A 224 16.11 18.79 -2.27
C GLN A 224 17.19 19.53 -3.07
N GLY A 225 17.00 20.84 -3.27
CA GLY A 225 17.85 21.65 -4.15
C GLY A 225 17.56 21.49 -5.64
N THR A 226 16.62 20.63 -6.04
CA THR A 226 16.15 20.52 -7.42
C THR A 226 14.64 20.77 -7.52
N PHE A 227 14.15 21.05 -8.73
CA PHE A 227 12.73 21.32 -8.96
C PHE A 227 12.32 20.90 -10.38
N SER A 228 11.01 20.72 -10.58
CA SER A 228 10.41 20.51 -11.89
C SER A 228 9.12 21.32 -12.03
N ARG A 229 9.12 22.34 -12.88
CA ARG A 229 7.97 23.26 -13.07
C ARG A 229 6.83 22.63 -13.86
N GLN A 230 7.14 21.76 -14.81
CA GLN A 230 6.19 21.22 -15.77
C GLN A 230 5.93 19.75 -15.51
N SER A 231 4.73 19.28 -15.89
CA SER A 231 4.48 17.85 -15.99
C SER A 231 5.26 17.24 -17.16
N LYS A 232 5.35 15.91 -17.18
CA LYS A 232 6.14 15.12 -18.16
C LYS A 232 7.64 15.40 -18.12
N SER A 233 8.15 15.81 -16.95
CA SER A 233 9.58 16.05 -16.83
C SER A 233 10.37 14.74 -16.84
N THR A 234 11.51 14.76 -17.51
CA THR A 234 12.49 13.66 -17.53
C THR A 234 13.67 13.92 -16.61
N THR A 235 13.75 15.11 -16.03
CA THR A 235 14.83 15.51 -15.15
C THR A 235 14.37 16.61 -14.18
N CYS A 236 15.14 16.85 -13.13
CA CYS A 236 14.92 17.99 -12.24
C CYS A 236 15.98 19.04 -12.51
N ALA A 237 15.55 20.30 -12.63
CA ALA A 237 16.45 21.43 -12.74
C ALA A 237 17.04 21.75 -11.37
N VAL A 238 18.32 22.10 -11.32
CA VAL A 238 19.00 22.49 -10.08
C VAL A 238 18.66 23.93 -9.73
N CYS A 239 18.44 24.22 -8.46
CA CYS A 239 18.25 25.58 -7.99
C CYS A 239 19.53 26.41 -8.12
N GLU A 240 19.40 27.64 -8.59
CA GLU A 240 20.53 28.57 -8.69
C GLU A 240 21.00 29.03 -7.31
N PRO A 241 22.24 29.52 -7.17
CA PRO A 241 22.69 30.17 -5.95
C PRO A 241 21.73 31.29 -5.52
N GLY A 242 21.58 31.47 -4.21
CA GLY A 242 20.60 32.35 -3.59
C GLY A 242 19.19 31.77 -3.54
N THR A 243 18.97 30.57 -4.04
CA THR A 243 17.67 29.88 -3.97
C THR A 243 17.82 28.48 -3.38
N PHE A 244 16.72 27.94 -2.87
CA PHE A 244 16.64 26.60 -2.31
C PHE A 244 15.33 25.92 -2.69
N SER A 245 15.25 24.61 -2.52
CA SER A 245 13.99 23.89 -2.66
C SER A 245 13.90 22.65 -1.77
N PRO A 246 12.72 22.37 -1.18
CA PRO A 246 12.46 21.09 -0.54
C PRO A 246 12.28 19.97 -1.57
N VAL A 247 12.14 18.73 -1.09
CA VAL A 247 11.78 17.57 -1.92
C VAL A 247 10.44 17.81 -2.63
N SER A 248 10.31 17.33 -3.86
CA SER A 248 9.14 17.48 -4.73
C SER A 248 8.76 18.92 -5.07
N ALA A 249 9.74 19.84 -5.03
CA ALA A 249 9.47 21.23 -5.35
C ALA A 249 9.16 21.45 -6.84
N THR A 250 8.20 22.33 -7.09
CA THR A 250 7.86 22.79 -8.44
C THR A 250 8.62 24.06 -8.83
N VAL A 251 9.22 24.74 -7.86
CA VAL A 251 9.93 26.00 -8.03
C VAL A 251 10.99 26.16 -6.93
N CYS A 252 12.08 26.87 -7.23
CA CYS A 252 13.05 27.31 -6.22
C CYS A 252 12.53 28.54 -5.48
N LEU A 253 12.69 28.52 -4.16
CA LEU A 253 12.38 29.63 -3.27
C LEU A 253 13.64 30.47 -3.08
N GLU A 254 13.49 31.80 -3.08
CA GLU A 254 14.60 32.70 -2.81
C GLU A 254 14.93 32.73 -1.31
N CYS A 255 16.22 32.83 -0.98
CA CYS A 255 16.62 33.15 0.38
C CYS A 255 16.15 34.54 0.75
N SER A 256 15.49 34.68 1.90
CA SER A 256 15.04 35.97 2.42
C SER A 256 16.23 36.79 2.93
N ALA A 257 16.02 38.10 3.10
CA ALA A 257 17.02 38.98 3.69
C ALA A 257 17.48 38.43 5.06
N GLY A 258 18.78 38.50 5.34
CA GLY A 258 19.43 37.88 6.48
C GLY A 258 19.79 36.40 6.32
N SER A 259 19.50 35.79 5.18
CA SER A 259 19.93 34.44 4.82
C SER A 259 20.56 34.39 3.43
N PHE A 260 21.26 33.31 3.12
CA PHE A 260 21.94 33.10 1.84
C PHE A 260 22.01 31.63 1.45
N ALA A 261 22.22 31.36 0.17
CA ALA A 261 22.56 30.04 -0.35
C ALA A 261 23.73 30.19 -1.33
N ALA A 262 24.93 29.76 -0.92
CA ALA A 262 26.14 30.01 -1.70
C ALA A 262 26.26 29.11 -2.94
N GLN A 263 25.72 27.89 -2.88
CA GLN A 263 25.88 26.88 -3.92
C GLN A 263 24.56 26.60 -4.62
N SER A 264 24.66 26.23 -5.90
CA SER A 264 23.54 25.64 -6.62
C SER A 264 23.05 24.38 -5.91
N GLY A 265 21.75 24.13 -5.96
CA GLY A 265 21.16 22.93 -5.35
C GLY A 265 21.15 22.96 -3.83
N SER A 266 21.10 24.15 -3.23
CA SER A 266 20.98 24.27 -1.78
C SER A 266 19.61 23.73 -1.31
N PRO A 267 19.56 22.87 -0.28
CA PRO A 267 18.31 22.33 0.23
C PRO A 267 17.56 23.33 1.11
N GLU A 268 18.28 24.30 1.67
CA GLU A 268 17.76 25.37 2.51
C GLU A 268 18.67 26.60 2.46
N CYS A 269 18.17 27.73 2.97
CA CYS A 269 18.97 28.93 3.14
C CYS A 269 19.66 28.94 4.50
N SER A 270 20.95 29.25 4.50
CA SER A 270 21.72 29.44 5.72
C SER A 270 21.55 30.87 6.23
N PRO A 271 21.28 31.10 7.54
CA PRO A 271 21.28 32.45 8.09
C PRO A 271 22.67 33.06 8.02
N CYS A 272 22.75 34.38 7.86
CA CYS A 272 24.02 35.09 8.04
C CYS A 272 24.56 34.87 9.45
N SER A 273 25.85 34.56 9.57
CA SER A 273 26.51 34.49 10.87
C SER A 273 26.48 35.84 11.56
N ALA A 274 26.54 35.85 12.89
CA ALA A 274 26.66 37.10 13.64
C ALA A 274 27.83 37.95 13.12
N GLY A 275 27.66 39.27 13.12
CA GLY A 275 28.59 40.20 12.50
C GLY A 275 28.49 40.30 10.98
N SER A 276 27.58 39.58 10.34
CA SER A 276 27.31 39.68 8.90
C SER A 276 25.82 39.75 8.61
N TYR A 277 25.46 40.32 7.47
CA TYR A 277 24.07 40.57 7.10
C TYR A 277 23.85 40.44 5.59
N SER A 278 22.58 40.33 5.18
CA SER A 278 22.18 40.37 3.77
C SER A 278 20.91 41.19 3.62
N ARG A 279 20.95 42.26 2.80
CA ARG A 279 19.81 43.20 2.66
C ARG A 279 18.71 42.68 1.73
N GLN A 280 19.09 41.93 0.71
CA GLN A 280 18.19 41.55 -0.39
C GLN A 280 17.84 40.06 -0.31
N SER A 281 16.72 39.71 -0.95
CA SER A 281 16.45 38.30 -1.24
C SER A 281 17.44 37.77 -2.27
N LYS A 282 17.47 36.44 -2.42
CA LYS A 282 18.34 35.73 -3.36
C LYS A 282 19.85 35.96 -3.12
N ALA A 283 20.26 36.17 -1.87
CA ALA A 283 21.66 36.39 -1.55
C ALA A 283 22.49 35.11 -1.65
N THR A 284 23.67 35.22 -2.26
CA THR A 284 24.65 34.12 -2.38
C THR A 284 25.72 34.16 -1.30
N SER A 285 25.81 35.26 -0.57
CA SER A 285 26.80 35.47 0.49
C SER A 285 26.33 36.58 1.43
N CYS A 286 26.84 36.57 2.67
CA CYS A 286 26.61 37.66 3.62
C CYS A 286 27.74 38.69 3.56
N THR A 287 27.40 39.94 3.83
CA THR A 287 28.35 41.05 3.93
C THR A 287 28.68 41.29 5.39
N ALA A 288 29.96 41.44 5.75
CA ALA A 288 30.34 41.77 7.12
C ALA A 288 29.87 43.19 7.51
N CYS A 289 29.49 43.37 8.77
CA CYS A 289 29.24 44.68 9.33
C CYS A 289 30.54 45.48 9.38
N LEU A 290 30.51 46.72 8.89
CA LEU A 290 31.66 47.61 8.96
C LEU A 290 31.92 48.02 10.41
N ALA A 291 33.13 48.52 10.69
CA ALA A 291 33.47 49.13 11.96
C ALA A 291 32.41 50.19 12.35
N GLY A 292 32.14 50.29 13.64
CA GLY A 292 31.08 51.11 14.21
C GLY A 292 29.69 50.49 14.14
N THR A 293 29.53 49.30 13.58
CA THR A 293 28.23 48.62 13.48
C THR A 293 28.31 47.16 13.93
N HIS A 294 27.24 46.63 14.49
CA HIS A 294 27.15 45.25 14.96
C HIS A 294 25.85 44.58 14.51
N THR A 295 25.82 43.25 14.49
CA THR A 295 24.58 42.52 14.22
C THR A 295 24.61 41.09 14.73
N GLY A 296 23.44 40.56 15.11
CA GLY A 296 23.27 39.14 15.48
C GLY A 296 23.17 38.22 14.26
N SER A 297 22.96 36.92 14.49
CA SER A 297 22.74 35.95 13.41
C SER A 297 21.40 36.19 12.70
N GLY A 298 21.35 35.92 11.38
CA GLY A 298 20.13 36.01 10.58
C GLY A 298 19.68 37.44 10.28
N SER A 299 20.57 38.42 10.42
CA SER A 299 20.18 39.82 10.33
C SER A 299 20.22 40.37 8.91
N SER A 300 19.26 41.22 8.57
CA SER A 300 19.15 41.87 7.25
C SER A 300 19.86 43.23 7.19
N ALA A 301 20.36 43.73 8.31
CA ALA A 301 21.09 44.99 8.43
C ALA A 301 22.06 44.97 9.62
N CYS A 302 23.00 45.91 9.63
CA CYS A 302 23.83 46.19 10.80
C CYS A 302 23.23 47.34 11.61
N THR A 303 23.30 47.22 12.92
CA THR A 303 22.91 48.25 13.87
C THR A 303 24.14 49.08 14.24
N PRO A 304 24.09 50.42 14.16
CA PRO A 304 25.22 51.25 14.59
C PRO A 304 25.42 51.16 16.11
N CYS A 305 26.66 51.26 16.56
CA CYS A 305 26.98 51.47 17.96
C CYS A 305 26.33 52.76 18.45
N GLU A 306 25.70 52.72 19.63
CA GLU A 306 25.01 53.88 20.20
C GLU A 306 25.98 55.04 20.42
N ALA A 307 25.43 56.26 20.47
CA ALA A 307 26.20 57.45 20.82
C ALA A 307 27.00 57.24 22.12
N GLY A 308 28.19 57.84 22.19
CA GLY A 308 29.13 57.63 23.28
C GLY A 308 29.94 56.34 23.17
N THR A 309 29.67 55.47 22.18
CA THR A 309 30.43 54.24 21.97
C THR A 309 31.01 54.16 20.55
N PHE A 310 32.06 53.36 20.36
CA PHE A 310 32.69 53.09 19.09
C PHE A 310 33.06 51.61 18.96
N SER A 311 33.28 51.11 17.74
CA SER A 311 33.87 49.77 17.54
C SER A 311 34.79 49.77 16.33
N ALA A 312 36.07 49.45 16.53
CA ALA A 312 37.01 49.27 15.43
C ALA A 312 36.89 47.90 14.74
N MET A 313 36.03 47.00 15.27
CA MET A 313 35.91 45.64 14.78
C MET A 313 34.97 45.57 13.56
N VAL A 314 35.52 45.15 12.42
CA VAL A 314 34.70 44.67 11.30
C VAL A 314 34.10 43.32 11.71
N GLY A 315 32.79 43.17 11.55
CA GLY A 315 32.05 41.96 11.92
C GLY A 315 31.71 41.87 13.40
N ALA A 316 31.48 43.00 14.07
CA ALA A 316 31.02 42.99 15.47
C ALA A 316 29.69 42.23 15.63
N THR A 317 29.63 41.29 16.57
CA THR A 317 28.53 40.32 16.70
C THR A 317 27.41 40.77 17.63
N SER A 318 27.61 41.84 18.41
CA SER A 318 26.63 42.39 19.34
C SER A 318 27.02 43.80 19.81
N ALA A 319 26.11 44.49 20.48
CA ALA A 319 26.38 45.79 21.11
C ALA A 319 27.50 45.75 22.16
N ALA A 320 27.80 44.58 22.73
CA ALA A 320 28.89 44.42 23.69
C ALA A 320 30.28 44.66 23.06
N ALA A 321 30.40 44.60 21.74
CA ALA A 321 31.62 44.95 21.01
C ALA A 321 31.79 46.47 20.84
N CYS A 322 30.80 47.28 21.21
CA CYS A 322 30.89 48.74 21.24
C CYS A 322 31.56 49.17 22.55
N THR A 323 32.75 49.75 22.41
CA THR A 323 33.55 50.27 23.52
C THR A 323 33.14 51.70 23.80
N LYS A 324 33.01 52.07 25.07
CA LYS A 324 32.71 53.47 25.46
C LYS A 324 33.87 54.38 25.10
N CYS A 325 33.57 55.60 24.65
CA CYS A 325 34.57 56.65 24.49
C CYS A 325 35.29 56.90 25.83
N SER A 326 36.61 57.02 25.77
CA SER A 326 37.46 57.26 26.94
C SER A 326 37.08 58.55 27.69
N LYS A 327 37.34 58.61 29.00
CA LYS A 327 37.13 59.82 29.81
C LYS A 327 37.82 61.04 29.18
N GLY A 328 37.16 62.19 29.21
CA GLY A 328 37.64 63.41 28.55
C GLY A 328 37.26 63.54 27.07
N LYS A 329 36.54 62.56 26.52
CA LYS A 329 35.97 62.58 25.16
C LYS A 329 34.46 62.29 25.18
N TYR A 330 33.78 62.66 24.10
CA TYR A 330 32.36 62.40 23.89
C TYR A 330 32.08 62.04 22.42
N SER A 331 30.99 61.32 22.15
CA SER A 331 30.49 61.10 20.78
C SER A 331 28.97 61.27 20.73
N GLY A 332 28.50 62.32 20.04
CA GLY A 332 27.07 62.53 19.81
C GLY A 332 26.52 61.81 18.57
N ALA A 333 27.40 61.17 17.78
CA ALA A 333 27.02 60.42 16.60
C ALA A 333 27.01 58.92 16.89
N GLU A 334 25.99 58.22 16.37
CA GLU A 334 25.97 56.77 16.31
C GLU A 334 26.96 56.27 15.26
N GLY A 335 27.44 55.04 15.44
CA GLY A 335 28.26 54.36 14.44
C GLY A 335 29.73 54.79 14.39
N ALA A 336 30.29 55.28 15.49
CA ALA A 336 31.71 55.61 15.54
C ALA A 336 32.56 54.35 15.31
N ASP A 337 33.45 54.40 14.33
CA ASP A 337 34.30 53.29 13.88
C ASP A 337 35.67 53.27 14.55
N SER A 338 36.01 54.28 15.32
CA SER A 338 37.28 54.37 16.04
C SER A 338 37.24 55.36 17.20
N GLU A 339 38.22 55.28 18.10
CA GLU A 339 38.38 56.16 19.26
C GLU A 339 38.75 57.60 18.86
N GLU A 340 39.23 57.82 17.64
CA GLU A 340 39.49 59.16 17.09
C GLU A 340 38.19 59.90 16.73
N LYS A 341 37.10 59.16 16.46
CA LYS A 341 35.78 59.77 16.25
C LYS A 341 35.10 60.20 17.55
N CYS A 342 35.60 59.74 18.71
CA CYS A 342 35.29 60.33 20.00
C CYS A 342 35.98 61.70 20.11
N ARG A 343 35.20 62.78 20.07
CA ARG A 343 35.68 64.16 20.13
C ARG A 343 36.21 64.48 21.52
N THR A 344 37.37 65.12 21.60
CA THR A 344 37.87 65.67 22.87
C THR A 344 36.92 66.74 23.39
N CYS A 345 36.71 66.76 24.72
CA CYS A 345 35.89 67.78 25.35
C CYS A 345 36.41 69.18 25.03
N PRO A 346 35.57 70.13 24.59
CA PRO A 346 35.98 71.51 24.35
C PRO A 346 36.52 72.17 25.63
N ALA A 347 37.39 73.17 25.48
CA ALA A 347 37.82 74.01 26.60
C ALA A 347 36.59 74.66 27.27
N ALA A 348 36.54 74.63 28.60
CA ALA A 348 35.40 75.06 29.42
C ALA A 348 34.13 74.18 29.36
N SER A 349 34.24 72.91 28.94
CA SER A 349 33.21 71.87 29.12
C SER A 349 33.75 70.70 29.95
N LEU A 350 32.86 69.95 30.59
CA LEU A 350 33.22 68.79 31.41
C LEU A 350 32.76 67.48 30.74
N CYS A 351 33.69 66.52 30.63
CA CYS A 351 33.40 65.16 30.18
C CYS A 351 33.89 64.17 31.25
N LEU A 352 33.04 63.92 32.27
CA LEU A 352 33.45 63.35 33.56
C LEU A 352 33.47 61.82 33.60
N TYR A 353 32.74 61.16 32.71
CA TYR A 353 32.57 59.71 32.68
C TYR A 353 32.81 59.14 31.28
N GLU A 354 33.06 57.83 31.20
CA GLU A 354 33.22 57.12 29.93
C GLU A 354 31.88 56.96 29.22
N GLY A 355 31.89 57.11 27.91
CA GLY A 355 30.69 56.93 27.08
C GLY A 355 29.75 58.13 27.06
N GLN A 356 30.28 59.33 27.31
CA GLN A 356 29.51 60.56 27.32
C GLN A 356 29.06 60.94 25.89
N THR A 357 27.78 61.29 25.71
CA THR A 357 27.17 61.59 24.40
C THR A 357 27.22 63.08 24.04
N SER A 358 27.31 63.95 25.05
CA SER A 358 27.46 65.40 24.91
C SER A 358 28.30 65.98 26.07
N PRO A 359 29.07 67.06 25.85
CA PRO A 359 29.78 67.73 26.93
C PRO A 359 28.80 68.31 27.94
N ASP A 360 29.08 68.16 29.24
CA ASP A 360 28.34 68.90 30.25
C ASP A 360 28.76 70.36 30.16
N THR A 361 27.82 71.22 29.77
CA THR A 361 28.02 72.66 29.88
C THR A 361 28.22 72.97 31.35
N VAL A 362 29.32 73.64 31.69
CA VAL A 362 29.58 74.17 33.02
C VAL A 362 28.66 75.38 33.22
N GLY A 363 27.35 75.14 33.24
CA GLY A 363 26.34 76.16 33.35
C GLY A 363 26.31 76.69 34.77
N PHE A 364 26.93 77.86 34.98
CA PHE A 364 26.67 78.83 36.06
C PHE A 364 26.81 78.41 37.54
N TRP A 365 26.64 77.14 37.89
CA TRP A 365 26.65 76.62 39.26
C TRP A 365 28.07 76.52 39.84
N PHE A 366 29.07 76.22 39.02
CA PHE A 366 30.47 76.28 39.46
C PHE A 366 30.95 77.72 39.66
N THR A 367 30.45 78.67 38.87
CA THR A 367 30.69 80.10 39.08
C THR A 367 30.07 80.56 40.41
N LEU A 368 28.91 79.99 40.80
CA LEU A 368 28.30 80.23 42.09
C LEU A 368 29.08 79.60 43.26
N CYS A 369 29.64 78.39 43.10
CA CYS A 369 30.46 77.76 44.14
C CYS A 369 31.79 78.47 44.36
N THR A 370 32.47 78.96 43.32
CA THR A 370 33.67 79.80 43.50
C THR A 370 33.33 81.19 44.05
N ALA A 371 32.14 81.72 43.78
CA ALA A 371 31.66 82.95 44.42
C ALA A 371 31.33 82.76 45.91
N LEU A 372 30.81 81.58 46.31
CA LEU A 372 30.52 81.23 47.71
C LEU A 372 31.78 80.92 48.53
N VAL A 373 32.86 80.42 47.92
CA VAL A 373 34.14 80.21 48.62
C VAL A 373 34.95 81.52 48.74
N ALA A 374 34.76 82.48 47.83
CA ALA A 374 35.38 83.82 47.92
C ALA A 374 34.61 84.77 48.88
N GLY A 375 33.33 84.53 49.14
CA GLY A 375 32.52 85.27 50.11
C GLY A 375 32.40 84.52 51.43
N GLY A 376 33.45 84.56 52.26
CA GLY A 376 33.46 83.87 53.55
C GLY A 376 32.27 84.22 54.45
N PHE A 377 31.41 83.24 54.71
CA PHE A 377 30.54 83.18 55.89
C PHE A 377 30.09 81.71 56.12
N PHE A 378 31.01 80.86 56.58
CA PHE A 378 30.62 79.61 57.26
C PHE A 378 30.21 79.98 58.68
N LYS A 379 28.91 80.21 58.91
CA LYS A 379 28.34 80.16 60.26
C LYS A 379 27.90 78.72 60.50
N THR A 380 28.67 78.04 61.34
CA THR A 380 28.33 76.73 61.88
C THR A 380 27.00 76.79 62.63
N HIS A 381 26.05 75.95 62.26
CA HIS A 381 25.00 75.49 63.16
C HIS A 381 24.64 74.05 62.82
N ASN A 382 25.20 73.13 63.60
CA ASN A 382 24.52 71.94 64.10
C ASN A 382 24.24 72.25 65.60
N PRO A 383 23.21 71.69 66.26
CA PRO A 383 22.74 70.31 66.14
C PRO A 383 21.32 70.14 65.60
#